data_AF-A0A8X6TMV7-F1
#
_entry.id   AF-A0A8X6TMV7-F1
#
_cell.length_a   1.000
_cell.length_b   1.000
_cell.length_c   1.000
_cell.angle_alpha   90.00
_cell.angle_beta   90.00
_cell.angle_gamma   90.00
#
_symmetry.space_group_name_H-M   'P 1'
#
loop_
_entity.id
_entity.type
_entity.pdbx_description
1 polymer ?
#
loop_
_entity_poly.entity_id
_entity_poly.type
_entity_poly.pdbx_seq_one_letter_code
_entity_poly.pdbx_strand_id
1 'polypeptide(L)'
;MSREAIEKFSNMFENGRTHIDDAERDVRPSTATNSKIVANVYITIDEISNKIDISYGSVHKIIVDYLEPHDDCLLTEEHKGKLVESAFAFLQCYQKEGNEFLRTIVTASET
;
A
#
# COMPACT_ATOMS: atom_id res chain seq x y z
N MET A 1 4.82 0.93 40.70
CA MET A 1 5.30 -0.47 40.60
C MET A 1 4.87 -1.18 41.87
N SER A 2 4.03 -2.21 41.78
CA SER A 2 3.63 -2.99 42.96
C SER A 2 4.76 -3.94 43.38
N ARG A 3 4.75 -4.36 44.65
CA ARG A 3 5.72 -5.33 45.17
C ARG A 3 5.68 -6.64 44.38
N GLU A 4 4.49 -7.07 43.97
CA GLU A 4 4.25 -8.23 43.13
C GLU A 4 4.91 -8.11 41.75
N ALA A 5 4.88 -6.93 41.13
CA ALA A 5 5.55 -6.70 39.86
C ALA A 5 7.07 -6.82 39.99
N ILE A 6 7.64 -6.29 41.08
CA ILE A 6 9.09 -6.35 41.35
C ILE A 6 9.53 -7.80 41.57
N GLU A 7 8.77 -8.58 42.34
CA GLU A 7 9.05 -10.00 42.60
C GLU A 7 8.95 -10.84 41.32
N LYS A 8 7.94 -10.58 40.48
CA LYS A 8 7.81 -11.23 39.17
C LYS A 8 9.00 -10.92 38.25
N PHE A 9 9.44 -9.66 38.19
CA PHE A 9 10.60 -9.28 37.37
C PHE A 9 11.90 -9.91 37.92
N SER A 10 12.10 -9.91 39.23
CA SER A 10 13.27 -10.56 39.87
C SER A 10 13.33 -12.04 39.50
N ASN A 11 12.21 -12.76 39.61
CA ASN A 11 12.11 -14.17 39.21
C ASN A 11 12.39 -14.37 37.72
N MET A 12 11.95 -13.45 36.85
CA MET A 12 12.22 -13.58 35.40
C MET A 12 13.70 -13.44 35.06
N PHE A 13 14.42 -12.52 35.73
CA PHE A 13 15.87 -12.36 35.56
C PHE A 13 16.67 -13.53 36.16
N GLU A 14 16.27 -14.02 37.34
CA GLU A 14 16.88 -15.22 37.94
C GLU A 14 16.72 -16.46 37.06
N ASN A 15 15.59 -16.57 36.35
CA ASN A 15 15.34 -17.63 35.37
C ASN A 15 15.99 -17.37 33.99
N GLY A 16 16.92 -16.40 33.90
CA GLY A 16 17.78 -16.19 32.73
C GLY A 16 17.19 -15.30 31.63
N ARG A 17 16.07 -14.58 31.88
CA ARG A 17 15.54 -13.61 30.92
C ARG A 17 16.46 -12.40 30.85
N THR A 18 17.00 -12.09 29.66
CA THR A 18 17.92 -10.96 29.43
C THR A 18 17.27 -9.76 28.76
N HIS A 19 16.01 -9.89 28.33
CA HIS A 19 15.28 -8.85 27.60
C HIS A 19 14.11 -8.28 28.42
N ILE A 20 13.92 -6.96 28.31
CA ILE A 20 12.89 -6.21 29.03
C ILE A 20 11.54 -6.26 28.29
N ASP A 21 11.57 -6.52 26.97
CA ASP A 21 10.37 -6.54 26.12
C ASP A 21 9.43 -7.68 26.50
N ASP A 22 8.13 -7.39 26.52
CA ASP A 22 7.09 -8.37 26.77
C ASP A 22 7.18 -9.54 25.79
N ALA A 23 7.00 -10.77 26.30
CA ALA A 23 6.86 -11.94 25.45
C ALA A 23 5.64 -11.77 24.54
N GLU A 24 5.71 -12.38 23.36
CA GLU A 24 4.60 -12.42 22.42
C GLU A 24 3.34 -12.91 23.16
N ARG A 25 2.35 -12.01 23.27
CA ARG A 25 1.10 -12.30 23.94
C ARG A 25 0.21 -13.02 22.94
N ASP A 26 -0.52 -14.03 23.42
CA ASP A 26 -1.54 -14.70 22.62
C ASP A 26 -2.59 -13.66 22.19
N VAL A 27 -2.50 -13.22 20.94
CA VAL A 27 -3.42 -12.24 20.37
C VAL A 27 -4.71 -12.98 20.06
N ARG A 28 -5.86 -12.35 20.33
CA ARG A 28 -7.17 -12.84 19.91
C ARG A 28 -7.08 -13.33 18.45
N PRO A 29 -7.58 -14.53 18.11
CA PRO A 29 -7.43 -15.09 16.77
C PRO A 29 -7.87 -14.08 15.72
N SER A 30 -6.98 -13.86 14.75
CA SER A 30 -7.15 -12.88 13.68
C SER A 30 -8.48 -13.13 12.98
N THR A 31 -9.34 -12.11 12.95
CA THR A 31 -10.64 -12.17 12.28
C THR A 31 -10.45 -12.64 10.83
N ALA A 32 -11.26 -13.63 10.43
CA ALA A 32 -11.17 -14.36 9.18
C ALA A 32 -10.73 -13.51 7.98
N THR A 33 -9.55 -13.82 7.43
CA THR A 33 -9.07 -13.34 6.14
C THR A 33 -10.00 -13.84 5.04
N ASN A 34 -11.06 -13.09 4.76
CA ASN A 34 -11.97 -13.40 3.66
C ASN A 34 -11.35 -12.88 2.36
N SER A 35 -11.01 -13.81 1.45
CA SER A 35 -10.40 -13.59 0.13
C SER A 35 -11.22 -12.74 -0.86
N LYS A 36 -12.33 -12.13 -0.42
CA LYS A 36 -13.28 -11.38 -1.27
C LYS A 36 -12.95 -9.90 -1.46
N ILE A 37 -11.84 -9.40 -0.91
CA ILE A 37 -11.52 -7.96 -0.93
C ILE A 37 -10.91 -7.51 -2.27
N VAL A 38 -10.46 -8.44 -3.12
CA VAL A 38 -9.74 -8.08 -4.35
C VAL A 38 -10.69 -8.08 -5.56
N ALA A 39 -11.47 -7.01 -5.72
CA ALA A 39 -12.13 -6.71 -6.98
C ALA A 39 -11.94 -5.23 -7.31
N ASN A 40 -11.34 -4.99 -8.49
CA ASN A 40 -10.96 -3.73 -9.13
C ASN A 40 -12.10 -2.70 -9.26
N VAL A 41 -12.54 -2.15 -8.14
CA VAL A 41 -13.39 -0.97 -8.06
C VAL A 41 -12.73 -0.10 -6.99
N TYR A 42 -12.63 1.21 -7.21
CA TYR A 42 -12.22 2.15 -6.17
C TYR A 42 -13.25 2.07 -5.03
N ILE A 43 -13.08 1.13 -4.12
CA ILE A 43 -13.95 0.91 -2.97
C ILE A 43 -13.29 1.62 -1.79
N THR A 44 -14.03 2.52 -1.17
CA THR A 44 -13.57 3.23 0.03
C THR A 44 -13.46 2.28 1.21
N ILE A 45 -12.56 2.59 2.15
CA ILE A 45 -12.39 1.80 3.39
C ILE A 45 -13.73 1.68 4.15
N ASP A 46 -14.55 2.74 4.13
CA ASP A 46 -15.89 2.73 4.73
C ASP A 46 -16.85 1.75 4.05
N GLU A 47 -16.84 1.69 2.71
CA GLU A 47 -17.66 0.72 1.98
C GLU A 47 -17.24 -0.72 2.27
N ILE A 48 -15.93 -0.99 2.42
CA ILE A 48 -15.42 -2.32 2.80
C ILE A 48 -15.80 -2.63 4.25
N SER A 49 -15.62 -1.68 5.16
CA SER A 49 -15.97 -1.80 6.57
C SER A 49 -17.44 -2.17 6.73
N ASN A 50 -18.33 -1.43 6.05
CA ASN A 50 -19.78 -1.65 6.10
C ASN A 50 -20.19 -2.96 5.42
N LYS A 51 -19.51 -3.37 4.35
CA LYS A 51 -19.85 -4.60 3.60
C LYS A 51 -19.41 -5.87 4.31
N ILE A 52 -18.30 -5.83 5.05
CA ILE A 52 -17.68 -7.00 5.70
C ILE A 52 -17.90 -6.98 7.22
N ASP A 53 -18.51 -5.94 7.77
CA ASP A 53 -18.76 -5.73 9.20
C ASP A 53 -17.47 -5.84 10.05
N ILE A 54 -16.41 -5.24 9.53
CA ILE A 54 -15.09 -5.16 10.17
C ILE A 54 -14.81 -3.69 10.46
N SER A 55 -14.13 -3.41 11.58
CA SER A 55 -13.81 -2.03 11.94
C SER A 55 -12.95 -1.35 10.87
N TYR A 56 -13.20 -0.07 10.64
CA TYR A 56 -12.40 0.77 9.73
C TYR A 56 -10.89 0.58 9.93
N GLY A 57 -10.43 0.64 11.18
CA GLY A 57 -9.01 0.50 11.51
C GLY A 57 -8.43 -0.87 11.15
N SER A 58 -9.22 -1.93 11.28
CA SER A 58 -8.82 -3.28 10.86
C SER A 58 -8.73 -3.39 9.34
N VAL A 59 -9.69 -2.81 8.61
CA VAL A 59 -9.64 -2.77 7.13
C VAL A 59 -8.43 -1.97 6.66
N HIS A 60 -8.20 -0.78 7.23
CA HIS A 60 -7.06 0.06 6.92
C HIS A 60 -5.74 -0.67 7.15
N LYS A 61 -5.59 -1.35 8.30
CA LYS A 61 -4.40 -2.15 8.61
C LYS A 61 -4.21 -3.28 7.61
N ILE A 62 -5.27 -4.00 7.23
CA ILE A 62 -5.18 -5.07 6.23
C ILE A 62 -4.74 -4.50 4.87
N ILE A 63 -5.26 -3.35 4.46
CA ILE A 63 -4.89 -2.73 3.19
C ILE A 63 -3.42 -2.29 3.21
N VAL A 64 -2.98 -1.63 4.29
CA VAL A 64 -1.58 -1.17 4.40
C VAL A 64 -0.60 -2.35 4.50
N ASP A 65 -0.91 -3.35 5.33
CA ASP A 65 0.00 -4.46 5.62
C ASP A 65 0.09 -5.49 4.48
N TYR A 66 -0.98 -5.69 3.70
CA TYR A 66 -1.04 -6.76 2.67
C TYR A 66 -1.17 -6.26 1.24
N LEU A 67 -1.68 -5.04 1.06
CA LEU A 67 -2.04 -4.51 -0.26
C LEU A 67 -1.10 -3.40 -0.71
N GLU A 68 -0.02 -3.11 0.05
CA GLU A 68 1.01 -2.06 -0.18
C GLU A 68 0.47 -1.00 -1.14
N PRO A 69 -0.23 0.04 -0.65
CA PRO A 69 -0.93 0.96 -1.54
C PRO A 69 0.04 1.40 -2.62
N HIS A 70 -0.20 0.93 -3.84
CA HIS A 70 0.60 1.33 -4.96
C HIS A 70 0.48 2.84 -5.00
N ASP A 71 1.63 3.53 -4.96
CA ASP A 71 1.73 4.92 -5.40
C ASP A 71 1.38 4.90 -6.90
N ASP A 72 0.10 4.72 -7.18
CA ASP A 72 -0.44 4.97 -8.50
C ASP A 72 -0.03 6.41 -8.77
N CYS A 73 0.77 6.62 -9.81
CA CYS A 73 1.05 7.96 -10.31
C CYS A 73 -0.31 8.57 -10.70
N LEU A 74 -0.97 9.22 -9.73
CA LEU A 74 -2.29 9.79 -9.87
C LEU A 74 -2.16 11.02 -10.76
N LEU A 75 -2.15 10.79 -12.07
CA LEU A 75 -2.25 11.85 -13.04
C LEU A 75 -3.58 12.56 -12.82
N THR A 76 -3.52 13.87 -12.60
CA THR A 76 -4.71 14.73 -12.61
C THR A 76 -5.37 14.65 -13.99
N GLU A 77 -6.66 14.97 -14.09
CA GLU A 77 -7.35 15.03 -15.39
C GLU A 77 -6.67 16.01 -16.37
N GLU A 78 -6.06 17.07 -15.84
CA GLU A 78 -5.24 17.99 -16.62
C GLU A 78 -3.98 17.30 -17.19
N HIS A 79 -3.25 16.54 -16.37
CA HIS A 79 -2.10 15.78 -16.85
C HIS A 79 -2.49 14.73 -17.89
N LYS A 80 -3.64 14.07 -17.71
CA LYS A 80 -4.20 13.13 -18.70
C LYS A 80 -4.53 13.84 -20.01
N GLY A 81 -5.15 15.01 -19.94
CA GLY A 81 -5.44 15.84 -21.12
C GLY A 81 -4.18 16.20 -21.90
N LYS A 82 -3.14 16.71 -21.20
CA LYS A 82 -1.85 17.07 -21.82
C LYS A 82 -1.13 15.87 -22.43
N LEU A 83 -1.20 14.71 -21.77
CA LEU A 83 -0.64 13.46 -22.28
C LEU A 83 -1.33 13.04 -23.58
N VAL A 84 -2.67 13.08 -23.62
CA VAL A 84 -3.45 12.75 -24.81
C VAL A 84 -3.14 13.70 -25.97
N GLU A 85 -3.09 15.00 -25.70
CA GLU A 85 -2.79 16.02 -26.72
C GLU A 85 -1.39 15.81 -27.31
N SER A 86 -0.38 15.61 -26.45
CA SER A 86 1.00 15.38 -26.88
C SER A 86 1.14 14.08 -27.68
N ALA A 87 0.54 12.98 -27.19
CA ALA A 87 0.55 11.70 -27.87
C ALA A 87 -0.14 11.77 -29.24
N PHE A 88 -1.24 12.51 -29.33
CA PHE A 88 -1.96 12.72 -30.58
C PHE A 88 -1.12 13.51 -31.60
N ALA A 89 -0.44 14.57 -31.16
CA ALA A 89 0.48 15.32 -32.03
C ALA A 89 1.60 14.43 -32.58
N PHE A 90 2.22 13.61 -31.74
CA PHE A 90 3.24 12.65 -32.17
C PHE A 90 2.69 11.60 -33.14
N LEU A 91 1.48 11.12 -32.91
CA LEU A 91 0.81 10.18 -33.81
C LEU A 91 0.57 10.79 -35.19
N GLN A 92 0.13 12.05 -35.26
CA GLN A 92 -0.08 12.75 -36.53
C GLN A 92 1.24 12.92 -37.31
N CYS A 93 2.33 13.30 -36.63
CA CYS A 93 3.65 13.36 -37.23
C CYS A 93 4.08 12.01 -37.79
N TYR A 94 3.92 10.95 -37.00
CA TYR A 94 4.25 9.59 -37.44
C TYR A 94 3.37 9.13 -38.61
N GLN A 95 2.06 9.43 -38.63
CA GLN A 95 1.18 9.09 -39.74
C GLN A 95 1.57 9.78 -41.04
N LYS A 96 2.13 11.00 -40.96
CA LYS A 96 2.54 11.80 -42.11
C LYS A 96 3.92 11.39 -42.66
N GLU A 97 4.87 11.14 -41.77
CA GLU A 97 6.30 11.01 -42.10
C GLU A 97 6.86 9.59 -41.85
N GLY A 98 6.09 8.73 -41.19
CA GLY A 98 6.44 7.35 -40.94
C GLY A 98 7.72 7.20 -40.11
N ASN A 99 8.57 6.25 -40.51
CA ASN A 99 9.81 5.93 -39.80
C ASN A 99 10.86 7.04 -39.88
N GLU A 100 10.77 7.95 -40.86
CA GLU A 100 11.70 9.09 -40.93
C GLU A 100 11.51 10.04 -39.75
N PHE A 101 10.26 10.25 -39.30
CA PHE A 101 9.98 11.00 -38.08
C PHE A 101 10.69 10.39 -36.86
N LEU A 102 10.59 9.07 -36.65
CA LEU A 102 11.23 8.40 -35.53
C LEU A 102 12.75 8.51 -35.55
N ARG A 103 13.37 8.48 -36.74
CA ARG A 103 14.82 8.63 -36.91
C ARG A 103 15.36 10.00 -36.49
N THR A 104 14.50 11.02 -36.41
CA THR A 104 14.88 12.36 -35.96
C THR A 104 14.86 12.53 -34.44
N ILE A 105 14.20 11.63 -33.71
CA ILE A 105 14.05 11.74 -32.26
C ILE A 105 15.31 11.23 -31.56
N VAL A 106 15.91 12.07 -30.72
CA VAL A 106 17.00 11.70 -29.81
C VAL A 106 16.50 11.87 -28.38
N THR A 107 16.53 10.79 -27.59
CA THR A 107 16.09 10.79 -26.19
C THR A 107 17.29 10.70 -25.24
N ALA A 108 17.19 11.37 -24.09
CA ALA A 108 18.14 11.27 -23.00
C ALA A 108 17.38 11.38 -21.68
N SER A 109 17.82 10.64 -20.67
CA SER A 109 17.31 10.73 -19.30
C SER A 109 18.46 10.58 -18.32
N GLU A 110 18.40 11.30 -17.21
CA GLU A 110 19.32 11.12 -16.08
C GLU A 110 18.83 9.96 -15.21
N THR A 111 19.77 9.24 -14.57
CA THR A 111 19.50 8.12 -13.65
C THR A 111 20.04 8.47 -12.28
#